data_AF-A0A0S8CDH1-F1
#
_entry.id   AF-A0A0S8CDH1-F1
#
_cell.length_a   1.000
_cell.length_b   1.000
_cell.length_c   1.000
_cell.angle_alpha   90.00
_cell.angle_beta   90.00
_cell.angle_gamma   90.00
#
_symmetry.space_group_name_H-M   'P 1'
#
loop_
_entity.id
_entity.type
_entity.pdbx_description
1 polymer ?
#
loop_
_entity_poly.entity_id
_entity_poly.type
_entity_poly.pdbx_seq_one_letter_code
_entity_poly.pdbx_strand_id
1 'polypeptide(L)'
;MITIYIIQEAGLDITVRHPSLADYIEKEQAFALVRYLGWDYWLWGFRELNAFQSDPRGMEELVKGTLWTLLLPKHEVKWCNPIALREGREPVWSWFKPSPEQIRKKGDFPMAFVKAPVQTAWVSNKGSAKDALIKAGLWQERGDT
;
A
#
# COMPACT_ATOMS: atom_id res chain seq x y z
N MET A 1 0.57 4.61 17.67
CA MET A 1 -0.13 4.33 16.40
C MET A 1 0.64 4.93 15.24
N ILE A 2 0.37 4.48 14.01
CA ILE A 2 0.91 5.02 12.76
C ILE A 2 -0.20 5.11 11.72
N THR A 3 -0.21 6.18 10.94
CA THR A 3 -1.16 6.36 9.84
C THR A 3 -0.59 5.79 8.55
N ILE A 4 -1.37 4.94 7.87
CA ILE A 4 -1.05 4.37 6.56
C ILE A 4 -2.20 4.67 5.59
N TYR A 5 -1.86 5.14 4.41
CA TYR A 5 -2.76 5.37 3.29
C TYR A 5 -2.65 4.21 2.31
N ILE A 6 -3.79 3.61 1.97
CA ILE A 6 -3.89 2.52 1.01
C ILE A 6 -4.92 2.92 -0.04
N ILE A 7 -4.57 2.83 -1.32
CA ILE A 7 -5.54 2.99 -2.42
C ILE A 7 -5.82 1.62 -3.02
N GLN A 8 -7.08 1.21 -3.02
CA GLN A 8 -7.57 -0.02 -3.65
C GLN A 8 -8.64 0.30 -4.69
N GLU A 9 -9.00 -0.68 -5.51
CA GLU A 9 -10.09 -0.55 -6.45
C GLU A 9 -11.40 -0.10 -5.78
N ALA A 10 -12.20 0.66 -6.53
CA ALA A 10 -13.50 1.09 -6.05
C ALA A 10 -14.39 -0.13 -5.73
N GLY A 11 -15.05 -0.08 -4.57
CA GLY A 11 -15.93 -1.17 -4.12
C GLY A 11 -15.22 -2.34 -3.41
N LEU A 12 -13.89 -2.40 -3.44
CA LEU A 12 -13.14 -3.43 -2.70
C LEU A 12 -13.12 -3.10 -1.20
N ASP A 13 -13.54 -4.04 -0.36
CA ASP A 13 -13.53 -3.89 1.10
C ASP A 13 -12.34 -4.62 1.72
N ILE A 14 -11.34 -3.84 2.16
CA ILE A 14 -10.11 -4.39 2.74
C ILE A 14 -10.31 -5.03 4.12
N THR A 15 -11.48 -4.90 4.73
CA THR A 15 -11.81 -5.48 6.05
C THR A 15 -12.39 -6.89 5.95
N VAL A 16 -12.66 -7.37 4.75
CA VAL A 16 -13.17 -8.73 4.51
C VAL A 16 -12.22 -9.51 3.61
N ARG A 17 -12.25 -10.85 3.73
CA ARG A 17 -11.45 -11.70 2.87
C ARG A 17 -12.06 -11.73 1.47
N HIS A 18 -11.36 -11.18 0.49
CA HIS A 18 -11.72 -11.29 -0.91
C HIS A 18 -10.90 -12.37 -1.61
N PRO A 19 -11.52 -13.25 -2.43
CA PRO A 19 -10.78 -14.14 -3.32
C PRO A 19 -9.85 -13.37 -4.28
N SER A 20 -10.31 -12.21 -4.78
CA SER A 20 -9.61 -11.36 -5.75
C SER A 20 -8.42 -10.58 -5.18
N LEU A 21 -8.29 -10.43 -3.85
CA LEU A 21 -7.10 -9.78 -3.27
C LEU A 21 -5.82 -10.60 -3.48
N ALA A 22 -5.92 -11.86 -3.93
CA ALA A 22 -4.78 -12.68 -4.35
C ALA A 22 -4.33 -12.36 -5.79
N ASP A 23 -5.19 -11.75 -6.61
CA ASP A 23 -5.00 -11.68 -8.07
C ASP A 23 -4.28 -10.41 -8.54
N TYR A 24 -4.02 -9.43 -7.68
CA TYR A 24 -3.46 -8.12 -8.06
C TYR A 24 -1.93 -8.05 -8.20
N ILE A 25 -1.24 -9.17 -8.21
CA ILE A 25 0.23 -9.21 -8.27
C ILE A 25 0.64 -10.27 -9.29
N GLU A 26 1.77 -10.06 -9.97
CA GLU A 26 2.48 -11.14 -10.67
C GLU A 26 2.62 -12.33 -9.71
N LYS A 27 1.80 -13.37 -9.95
CA LYS A 27 1.31 -14.29 -8.92
C LYS A 27 2.41 -14.84 -8.00
N GLU A 28 3.57 -15.15 -8.55
CA GLU A 28 4.64 -15.84 -7.83
C GLU A 28 5.27 -15.02 -6.70
N GLN A 29 5.57 -13.74 -6.91
CA GLN A 29 6.24 -12.90 -5.90
C GLN A 29 5.32 -12.57 -4.73
N ALA A 30 4.02 -12.39 -5.00
CA ALA A 30 3.00 -12.24 -3.97
C ALA A 30 2.91 -13.46 -3.08
N PHE A 31 2.81 -14.64 -3.69
CA PHE A 31 2.69 -15.90 -2.96
C PHE A 31 3.93 -16.16 -2.12
N ALA A 32 5.13 -15.88 -2.64
CA ALA A 32 6.36 -15.98 -1.88
C ALA A 32 6.35 -15.06 -0.65
N LEU A 33 5.91 -13.80 -0.80
CA LEU A 33 5.85 -12.84 0.31
C LEU A 33 4.81 -13.21 1.37
N VAL A 34 3.61 -13.59 0.94
CA VAL A 34 2.52 -14.06 1.80
C VAL A 34 2.99 -15.27 2.62
N ARG A 35 3.60 -16.26 1.96
CA ARG A 35 4.14 -17.45 2.61
C ARG A 35 5.27 -17.11 3.58
N TYR A 36 6.20 -16.25 3.19
CA TYR A 36 7.33 -15.84 4.01
C TYR A 36 6.89 -15.12 5.29
N LEU A 37 5.88 -14.26 5.19
CA LEU A 37 5.33 -13.52 6.33
C LEU A 37 4.32 -14.32 7.16
N GLY A 38 3.92 -15.51 6.71
CA GLY A 38 2.87 -16.31 7.34
C GLY A 38 1.51 -15.61 7.31
N TRP A 39 1.26 -14.82 6.27
CA TRP A 39 -0.01 -14.12 6.06
C TRP A 39 -0.87 -14.88 5.06
N ASP A 40 -2.15 -14.53 4.95
CA ASP A 40 -3.02 -15.05 3.89
C ASP A 40 -3.04 -14.09 2.70
N TYR A 41 -3.05 -12.78 2.99
CA TYR A 41 -3.05 -11.68 2.03
C TYR A 41 -2.32 -10.48 2.63
N TRP A 42 -1.88 -9.57 1.78
CA TRP A 42 -1.30 -8.29 2.18
C TRP A 42 -1.80 -7.15 1.30
N LEU A 43 -1.72 -5.95 1.84
CA LEU A 43 -1.94 -4.70 1.15
C LEU A 43 -0.69 -3.85 1.30
N TRP A 44 -0.37 -3.07 0.28
CA TRP A 44 0.64 -2.04 0.38
C TRP A 44 0.04 -0.64 0.57
N GLY A 45 0.81 0.25 1.16
CA GLY A 45 0.46 1.65 1.29
C GLY A 45 1.66 2.49 1.70
N PHE A 46 1.37 3.74 2.03
CA PHE A 46 2.40 4.73 2.35
C PHE A 46 2.01 5.57 3.57
N ARG A 47 3.01 6.15 4.25
CA ARG A 47 2.74 7.12 5.34
C ARG A 47 2.35 8.49 4.82
N GLU A 48 2.75 8.82 3.60
CA GLU A 48 2.53 10.11 2.98
C GLU A 48 1.79 9.91 1.66
N LEU A 49 0.75 10.72 1.41
CA LEU A 49 -0.02 10.63 0.17
C LEU A 49 0.84 10.92 -1.07
N ASN A 50 1.85 11.79 -0.97
CA ASN A 50 2.73 12.11 -2.09
C ASN A 50 3.57 10.93 -2.59
N ALA A 51 3.76 9.89 -1.76
CA ALA A 51 4.47 8.69 -2.17
C ALA A 51 3.75 7.91 -3.30
N PHE A 52 2.43 8.13 -3.47
CA PHE A 52 1.67 7.55 -4.57
C PHE A 52 2.09 8.06 -5.96
N GLN A 53 2.83 9.16 -6.05
CA GLN A 53 3.40 9.63 -7.32
C GLN A 53 4.39 8.62 -7.94
N SER A 54 4.94 7.71 -7.12
CA SER A 54 5.85 6.64 -7.56
C SER A 54 5.19 5.25 -7.61
N ASP A 55 3.86 5.18 -7.43
CA ASP A 55 3.11 3.92 -7.51
C ASP A 55 3.10 3.39 -8.95
N PRO A 56 3.42 2.10 -9.18
CA PRO A 56 3.50 1.54 -10.53
C PRO A 56 2.16 1.51 -11.27
N ARG A 57 1.02 1.64 -10.58
CA ARG A 57 -0.29 1.75 -11.23
C ARG A 57 -0.49 3.08 -11.97
N GLY A 58 0.28 4.11 -11.62
CA GLY A 58 0.12 5.46 -12.16
C GLY A 58 -1.05 6.22 -11.54
N MET A 59 -0.96 7.55 -11.53
CA MET A 59 -1.94 8.42 -10.87
C MET A 59 -3.33 8.31 -11.51
N GLU A 60 -3.39 8.12 -12.83
CA GLU A 60 -4.61 7.94 -13.63
C GLU A 60 -5.46 6.76 -13.15
N GLU A 61 -4.81 5.68 -12.69
CA GLU A 61 -5.51 4.52 -12.15
C GLU A 61 -5.88 4.72 -10.68
N LEU A 62 -4.95 5.29 -9.89
CA LEU A 62 -5.17 5.52 -8.47
C LEU A 62 -6.39 6.41 -8.19
N VAL A 63 -6.65 7.43 -9.00
CA VAL A 63 -7.80 8.33 -8.80
C VAL A 63 -9.14 7.62 -8.93
N LYS A 64 -9.22 6.49 -9.65
CA LYS A 64 -10.45 5.70 -9.77
C LYS A 64 -10.76 4.89 -8.50
N GLY A 65 -9.78 4.76 -7.60
CA GLY A 65 -9.85 3.91 -6.43
C GLY A 65 -10.54 4.52 -5.21
N THR A 66 -10.58 3.72 -4.16
CA THR A 66 -10.93 4.14 -2.79
C THR A 66 -9.67 4.33 -1.98
N LEU A 67 -9.52 5.51 -1.37
CA LEU A 67 -8.50 5.75 -0.35
C LEU A 67 -9.01 5.25 1.01
N TRP A 68 -8.22 4.39 1.62
CA TRP A 68 -8.35 3.91 2.98
C TRP A 68 -7.27 4.53 3.84
N THR A 69 -7.68 5.22 4.90
CA THR A 69 -6.77 5.73 5.93
C THR A 69 -6.84 4.82 7.14
N LEU A 70 -5.72 4.19 7.46
CA LEU A 70 -5.59 3.26 8.57
C LEU A 70 -4.78 3.87 9.70
N LEU A 71 -5.21 3.66 10.94
CA LEU A 71 -4.48 3.96 12.15
C LEU A 71 -4.09 2.63 12.82
N LEU A 72 -2.85 2.22 12.61
CA LEU A 72 -2.36 0.88 12.98
C LEU A 72 -1.40 0.93 14.18
N PRO A 73 -1.32 -0.14 14.99
CA PRO A 73 -0.17 -0.38 15.84
C PRO A 73 1.11 -0.53 14.99
N LYS A 74 2.26 -0.03 15.48
CA LYS A 74 3.51 -0.06 14.69
C LYS A 74 3.95 -1.48 14.31
N HIS A 75 3.62 -2.48 15.13
CA HIS A 75 4.01 -3.88 14.91
C HIS A 75 3.21 -4.59 13.81
N GLU A 76 2.06 -4.03 13.42
CA GLU A 76 1.19 -4.53 12.34
C GLU A 76 1.69 -4.12 10.94
N VAL A 77 2.71 -3.28 10.87
CA VAL A 77 3.28 -2.80 9.61
C VAL A 77 4.67 -3.38 9.40
N LYS A 78 4.91 -3.96 8.23
CA LYS A 78 6.26 -4.33 7.77
C LYS A 78 6.73 -3.32 6.73
N TRP A 79 7.90 -2.71 6.94
CA TRP A 79 8.43 -1.70 6.01
C TRP A 79 9.39 -2.35 5.02
N CYS A 80 9.22 -2.10 3.72
CA CYS A 80 10.09 -2.65 2.68
C CYS A 80 10.49 -1.55 1.67
N ASN A 81 11.61 -1.75 0.98
CA ASN A 81 11.97 -0.97 -0.20
C ASN A 81 11.28 -1.57 -1.45
N PRO A 82 10.48 -0.79 -2.22
CA PRO A 82 9.83 -1.23 -3.45
C PRO A 82 10.76 -1.90 -4.48
N ILE A 83 12.04 -1.49 -4.55
CA ILE A 83 13.03 -2.03 -5.48
C ILE A 83 13.26 -3.52 -5.21
N ALA A 84 13.27 -3.94 -3.94
CA ALA A 84 13.52 -5.33 -3.57
C ALA A 84 12.48 -6.29 -4.14
N LEU A 85 11.23 -5.84 -4.31
CA LEU A 85 10.14 -6.64 -4.88
C LEU A 85 10.31 -6.78 -6.40
N ARG A 86 10.84 -5.76 -7.08
CA ARG A 86 10.97 -5.75 -8.55
C ARG A 86 12.11 -6.63 -9.08
N GLU A 87 13.05 -7.03 -8.22
CA GLU A 87 14.21 -7.84 -8.63
C GLU A 87 13.89 -9.33 -8.80
N GLY A 88 12.64 -9.77 -8.58
CA GLY A 88 12.22 -11.17 -8.81
C GLY A 88 12.95 -12.19 -7.92
N ARG A 89 13.46 -11.76 -6.77
CA ARG A 89 14.16 -12.61 -5.81
C ARG A 89 13.20 -13.13 -4.74
N GLU A 90 13.52 -14.29 -4.16
CA GLU A 90 12.81 -14.80 -2.98
C GLU A 90 12.88 -13.78 -1.83
N PRO A 91 11.77 -13.54 -1.10
CA PRO A 91 11.78 -12.64 0.04
C PRO A 91 12.79 -13.08 1.09
N VAL A 92 13.60 -12.13 1.57
CA VAL A 92 14.57 -12.35 2.65
C VAL A 92 14.40 -11.33 3.76
N TRP A 93 14.82 -11.69 4.98
CA TRP A 93 14.50 -10.86 6.14
C TRP A 93 15.10 -9.46 6.08
N SER A 94 16.21 -9.31 5.36
CA SER A 94 16.89 -8.04 5.15
C SER A 94 16.09 -7.02 4.33
N TRP A 95 15.05 -7.45 3.60
CA TRP A 95 14.13 -6.56 2.89
C TRP A 95 13.33 -5.68 3.85
N PHE A 96 12.98 -6.26 5.00
CA PHE A 96 12.11 -5.60 5.95
C PHE A 96 12.92 -4.77 6.95
N LYS A 97 12.52 -3.51 7.11
CA LYS A 97 13.16 -2.59 8.06
C LYS A 97 12.27 -2.37 9.28
N PRO A 98 12.87 -2.20 10.47
CA PRO A 98 12.13 -1.82 11.67
C PRO A 98 11.37 -0.49 11.54
N SER A 99 11.84 0.40 10.67
CA SER A 99 11.23 1.71 10.50
C SER A 99 11.44 2.28 9.08
N PRO A 100 10.55 3.16 8.62
CA PRO A 100 10.65 3.79 7.30
C PRO A 100 11.89 4.70 7.19
N GLU A 101 12.38 5.26 8.30
CA GLU A 101 13.56 6.14 8.31
C GLU A 101 14.83 5.39 7.89
N GLN A 102 14.95 4.09 8.16
CA GLN A 102 16.09 3.30 7.70
C GLN A 102 16.10 3.11 6.18
N ILE A 103 14.92 3.11 5.54
CA ILE A 103 14.77 3.02 4.09
C ILE A 103 15.13 4.37 3.47
N ARG A 104 14.58 5.47 4.04
CA ARG A 104 14.88 6.84 3.58
C ARG A 104 16.35 7.21 3.63
N LYS A 105 17.10 6.75 4.64
CA LYS A 105 18.55 6.96 4.75
C LYS A 105 19.34 6.43 3.55
N LYS A 106 18.76 5.52 2.77
CA LYS A 106 19.36 4.97 1.55
C LYS A 106 18.89 5.64 0.26
N GLY A 107 18.08 6.69 0.36
CA GLY A 107 17.47 7.37 -0.78
C GLY A 107 16.23 6.66 -1.34
N ASP A 108 15.71 5.67 -0.62
CA ASP A 108 14.56 4.87 -1.05
C ASP A 108 13.24 5.33 -0.43
N PHE A 109 12.12 5.00 -1.08
CA PHE A 109 10.78 5.27 -0.57
C PHE A 109 10.26 4.10 0.30
N PRO A 110 9.83 4.37 1.55
CA PRO A 110 9.34 3.32 2.42
C PRO A 110 7.91 2.90 2.06
N MET A 111 7.75 1.63 1.70
CA MET A 111 6.45 1.02 1.45
C MET A 111 6.00 0.22 2.69
N ALA A 112 4.76 0.44 3.11
CA ALA A 112 4.14 -0.30 4.20
C ALA A 112 3.42 -1.53 3.67
N PHE A 113 3.74 -2.69 4.22
CA PHE A 113 2.98 -3.92 4.07
C PHE A 113 2.10 -4.12 5.28
N VAL A 114 0.82 -4.35 5.04
CA VAL A 114 -0.21 -4.54 6.06
C VAL A 114 -0.91 -5.87 5.78
N LYS A 115 -1.07 -6.71 6.80
CA LYS A 115 -1.83 -7.95 6.67
C LYS A 115 -3.29 -7.66 6.33
N ALA A 116 -3.86 -8.43 5.40
CA ALA A 116 -5.28 -8.39 5.07
C ALA A 116 -5.99 -9.70 5.45
N PRO A 117 -7.29 -9.65 5.80
CA PRO A 117 -8.10 -8.43 5.95
C PRO A 117 -7.66 -7.57 7.14
N VAL A 118 -7.82 -6.25 7.01
CA VAL A 118 -7.50 -5.31 8.11
C VAL A 118 -8.64 -5.28 9.12
N GLN A 119 -8.34 -5.04 10.39
CA GLN A 119 -9.39 -4.88 11.41
C GLN A 119 -10.17 -3.59 11.15
N THR A 120 -11.50 -3.65 11.19
CA THR A 120 -12.37 -2.46 11.03
C THR A 120 -12.02 -1.35 12.02
N ALA A 121 -11.62 -1.70 13.25
CA ALA A 121 -11.20 -0.76 14.28
C ALA A 121 -9.94 0.06 13.90
N TRP A 122 -9.17 -0.39 12.92
CA TRP A 122 -8.01 0.34 12.41
C TRP A 122 -8.37 1.31 11.30
N VAL A 123 -9.57 1.23 10.73
CA VAL A 123 -9.99 2.14 9.65
C VAL A 123 -10.44 3.47 10.27
N SER A 124 -9.63 4.52 10.07
CA SER A 124 -9.98 5.86 10.54
C SER A 124 -10.84 6.63 9.54
N ASN A 125 -10.65 6.37 8.24
CA ASN A 125 -11.44 6.99 7.18
C ASN A 125 -11.42 6.13 5.90
N LYS A 126 -12.47 6.27 5.08
CA LYS A 126 -12.60 5.69 3.74
C LYS A 126 -13.27 6.72 2.83
N GLY A 127 -12.72 6.94 1.63
CA GLY A 127 -13.31 7.88 0.68
C GLY A 127 -12.74 7.79 -0.72
N SER A 128 -13.19 8.69 -1.59
CA SER A 128 -12.68 8.85 -2.96
C SER A 128 -11.17 9.11 -2.95
N ALA A 129 -10.40 8.29 -3.67
CA ALA A 129 -8.98 8.55 -3.85
C ALA A 129 -8.75 9.85 -4.63
N LYS A 130 -9.55 10.09 -5.67
CA LYS A 130 -9.53 11.33 -6.45
C LYS A 130 -9.63 12.57 -5.58
N ASP A 131 -10.63 12.64 -4.71
CA ASP A 131 -10.89 13.83 -3.90
C ASP A 131 -9.73 14.09 -2.93
N ALA A 132 -9.19 13.02 -2.34
CA ALA A 132 -8.05 13.10 -1.45
C ALA A 132 -6.77 13.57 -2.17
N LEU A 133 -6.52 13.05 -3.38
CA LEU A 133 -5.36 13.40 -4.19
C LEU A 133 -5.46 14.83 -4.75
N ILE A 134 -6.65 15.30 -5.14
CA ILE A 134 -6.90 16.71 -5.49
C ILE A 134 -6.65 17.61 -4.30
N LYS A 135 -7.22 17.28 -3.13
CA LYS A 135 -7.03 18.06 -1.90
C LYS A 135 -5.55 18.13 -1.47
N ALA A 136 -4.78 17.08 -1.74
CA ALA A 136 -3.36 17.03 -1.49
C ALA A 136 -2.51 17.75 -2.56
N GLY A 137 -3.11 18.28 -3.62
CA GLY A 137 -2.39 18.92 -4.73
C GLY A 137 -1.59 17.93 -5.60
N LEU A 138 -1.91 16.64 -5.54
CA LEU A 138 -1.21 15.56 -6.25
C LEU A 138 -1.88 15.20 -7.57
N TRP A 139 -3.12 15.61 -7.75
CA TRP A 139 -3.89 15.43 -8.99
C TRP A 139 -4.61 16.72 -9.34
N GLN A 140 -4.59 17.07 -10.61
CA GLN A 140 -5.45 18.08 -11.19
C GLN A 140 -6.28 17.41 -12.27
N GLU A 141 -7.58 17.67 -12.29
CA GLU A 141 -8.35 17.29 -13.46
C GLU A 141 -7.77 17.99 -14.68
N ARG A 142 -7.44 17.23 -15.71
CA ARG A 142 -7.26 17.82 -17.03
C ARG A 142 -8.64 18.34 -17.41
N GLY A 143 -8.80 19.66 -17.43
CA GLY A 143 -9.97 20.26 -18.03
C GLY A 143 -10.02 19.80 -19.49
N ASP A 144 -11.17 19.32 -19.92
CA ASP A 144 -11.42 19.03 -21.33
C ASP A 144 -11.30 20.36 -22.11
N THR A 145 -10.11 20.62 -22.65
CA THR A 145 -9.90 21.61 -23.72
C THR A 145 -10.04 20.93 -25.07
#